data_AF-A0A976FP05-F1
#
_entry.id   AF-A0A976FP05-F1
#
_cell.length_a   1.000
_cell.length_b   1.000
_cell.length_c   1.000
_cell.angle_alpha   90.00
_cell.angle_beta   90.00
_cell.angle_gamma   90.00
#
_symmetry.space_group_name_H-M   'P 1'
#
loop_
_entity.id
_entity.type
_entity.pdbx_description
1 polymer ?
#
loop_
_entity_poly.entity_id
_entity_poly.type
_entity_poly.pdbx_seq_one_letter_code
_entity_poly.pdbx_strand_id
1 'polypeptide(L)'
;MSDERLLFAVPKKGRLHDKILKLLMGAGLDYYRPNRVDIALCSSLPVTLVFLPASDIATYVGEGKLDLGITGQDIVAESRTNVNELQLLGFGQCTLGVQTPVKDAITSPKFLAGKRIVTSFPNVTRDYFKQFETEITGRTKIKYVSGSVEAACSLGLADGIVDLVETGTTMKAAGLELLSTILTTEAVLIANPHTAHQDLVDKVHQRILGYITATKYRMVTYNVDKDLLDKVSTITPGRRSPTINGLVGGGYAVSAMVEVKDVSNVMDQLHDVGATDIMVLYIENCLPVRPVLVAFVSLRYDCFNRNRFELLVGRRKRQFRALKRAREASDDRDLPVARRVPDELRANALLRWSFMLRNERMWGVFVAARNF
;
A
#
# COMPACT_ATOMS: atom_id res chain seq x y z
N MET A 1 5.56 -3.04 30.40
CA MET A 1 6.44 -2.98 29.21
C MET A 1 6.41 -1.53 28.75
N SER A 2 7.56 -0.89 28.71
CA SER A 2 7.77 0.56 28.65
C SER A 2 6.96 1.28 27.57
N ASP A 3 6.22 2.33 27.95
CA ASP A 3 5.46 3.30 27.14
C ASP A 3 6.27 4.03 26.03
N GLU A 4 7.53 3.68 25.80
CA GLU A 4 8.42 4.36 24.84
C GLU A 4 8.61 3.62 23.52
N ARG A 5 8.22 2.33 23.41
CA ARG A 5 8.49 1.52 22.22
C ARG A 5 7.22 1.21 21.43
N LEU A 6 7.27 1.46 20.13
CA LEU A 6 6.23 1.06 19.20
C LEU A 6 6.12 -0.47 19.15
N LEU A 7 4.91 -1.01 19.32
CA LEU A 7 4.62 -2.43 19.21
C LEU A 7 4.18 -2.80 17.79
N PHE A 8 4.98 -3.60 17.10
CA PHE A 8 4.77 -3.97 15.71
C PHE A 8 4.46 -5.48 15.57
N ALA A 9 3.21 -5.80 15.27
CA ALA A 9 2.71 -7.13 15.04
C ALA A 9 3.16 -7.72 13.70
N VAL A 10 3.70 -8.94 13.72
CA VAL A 10 4.12 -9.66 12.52
C VAL A 10 3.62 -11.11 12.57
N PRO A 11 3.23 -11.72 11.43
CA PRO A 11 2.76 -13.10 11.44
C PRO A 11 3.83 -14.07 11.96
N LYS A 12 3.50 -14.89 12.96
CA LYS A 12 4.42 -15.84 13.61
C LYS A 12 4.86 -16.98 12.70
N LYS A 13 4.00 -17.38 11.76
CA LYS A 13 4.20 -18.50 10.82
C LYS A 13 3.31 -18.32 9.59
N GLY A 14 3.46 -19.21 8.62
CA GLY A 14 2.63 -19.29 7.43
C GLY A 14 3.37 -18.90 6.16
N ARG A 15 2.70 -19.02 5.01
CA ARG A 15 3.32 -18.90 3.68
C ARG A 15 4.03 -17.55 3.42
N LEU A 16 3.61 -16.48 4.10
CA LEU A 16 4.16 -15.13 3.90
C LEU A 16 5.27 -14.79 4.90
N HIS A 17 5.54 -15.66 5.87
CA HIS A 17 6.43 -15.37 6.99
C HIS A 17 7.82 -14.94 6.52
N ASP A 18 8.49 -15.76 5.71
CA ASP A 18 9.86 -15.49 5.26
C ASP A 18 9.97 -14.23 4.40
N LYS A 19 8.93 -13.95 3.58
CA LYS A 19 8.87 -12.71 2.80
C LYS A 19 8.77 -11.48 3.70
N ILE A 20 7.95 -11.56 4.75
CA ILE A 20 7.81 -10.49 5.74
C ILE A 20 9.13 -10.30 6.50
N LEU A 21 9.81 -11.37 6.91
CA LEU A 21 11.10 -11.25 7.60
C LEU A 21 12.16 -10.57 6.73
N LYS A 22 12.24 -10.96 5.44
CA LYS A 22 13.12 -10.30 4.47
C LYS A 22 12.78 -8.82 4.29
N LEU A 23 11.50 -8.48 4.26
CA LEU A 23 11.03 -7.09 4.19
C LEU A 23 11.45 -6.28 5.42
N LEU A 24 11.32 -6.85 6.63
CA LEU A 24 11.73 -6.17 7.87
C LEU A 24 13.25 -5.91 7.85
N MET A 25 14.06 -6.92 7.53
CA MET A 25 15.51 -6.76 7.43
C MET A 25 15.90 -5.74 6.36
N GLY A 26 15.32 -5.82 5.16
CA GLY A 26 15.60 -4.84 4.10
C GLY A 26 15.07 -3.43 4.37
N ALA A 27 14.08 -3.29 5.26
CA ALA A 27 13.66 -2.03 5.83
C ALA A 27 14.56 -1.55 6.99
N GLY A 28 15.67 -2.24 7.29
CA GLY A 28 16.58 -1.89 8.36
C GLY A 28 15.95 -2.02 9.75
N LEU A 29 15.01 -2.95 9.93
CA LEU A 29 14.49 -3.36 11.24
C LEU A 29 15.26 -4.58 11.72
N ASP A 30 16.48 -4.35 12.18
CA ASP A 30 17.36 -5.41 12.66
C ASP A 30 16.89 -5.89 14.04
N TYR A 31 16.79 -7.20 14.22
CA TYR A 31 16.41 -7.81 15.49
C TYR A 31 17.04 -9.18 15.64
N TYR A 32 17.21 -9.62 16.89
CA TYR A 32 17.50 -11.00 17.22
C TYR A 32 16.29 -11.59 17.94
N ARG A 33 15.86 -12.77 17.49
CA ARG A 33 14.74 -13.50 18.09
C ARG A 33 15.21 -14.90 18.50
N PRO A 34 15.31 -15.20 19.81
CA PRO A 34 15.56 -16.55 20.27
C PRO A 34 14.44 -17.51 19.85
N ASN A 35 14.78 -18.78 19.67
CA ASN A 35 13.80 -19.84 19.43
C ASN A 35 12.75 -19.87 20.56
N ARG A 36 11.47 -20.05 20.20
CA ARG A 36 10.31 -20.14 21.11
C ARG A 36 9.89 -18.85 21.82
N VAL A 37 10.46 -17.69 21.50
CA VAL A 37 10.01 -16.39 22.04
C VAL A 37 9.19 -15.65 21.00
N ASP A 38 8.07 -15.03 21.38
CA ASP A 38 7.18 -14.30 20.44
C ASP A 38 7.40 -12.78 20.45
N ILE A 39 8.45 -12.31 21.11
CA ILE A 39 8.81 -10.91 21.22
C ILE A 39 10.28 -10.76 20.84
N ALA A 40 10.58 -9.77 20.00
CA ALA A 40 11.94 -9.41 19.66
C ALA A 40 12.11 -7.88 19.70
N LEU A 41 13.17 -7.42 20.34
CA LEU A 41 13.51 -5.99 20.35
C LEU A 41 14.30 -5.66 19.10
N CYS A 42 13.86 -4.62 18.38
CA CYS A 42 14.64 -4.06 17.30
C CYS A 42 15.84 -3.29 17.88
N SER A 43 17.03 -3.52 17.34
CA SER A 43 18.27 -2.83 17.73
C SER A 43 18.43 -1.49 17.03
N SER A 44 17.84 -1.32 15.84
CA SER A 44 18.00 -0.12 15.01
C SER A 44 16.97 0.98 15.29
N LEU A 45 15.82 0.64 15.91
CA LEU A 45 14.73 1.56 16.24
C LEU A 45 14.07 1.18 17.58
N PRO A 46 13.40 2.11 18.27
CA PRO A 46 12.58 1.83 19.45
C PRO A 46 11.27 1.13 19.07
N VAL A 47 11.40 -0.04 18.45
CA VAL A 47 10.33 -0.90 17.97
C VAL A 47 10.47 -2.28 18.63
N THR A 48 9.36 -2.85 19.06
CA THR A 48 9.28 -4.22 19.56
C THR A 48 8.43 -5.03 18.58
N LEU A 49 9.04 -6.03 17.95
CA LEU A 49 8.33 -6.96 17.08
C LEU A 49 7.59 -7.99 17.93
N VAL A 50 6.30 -8.17 17.66
CA VAL A 50 5.41 -9.11 18.35
C VAL A 50 4.88 -10.12 17.34
N PHE A 51 5.28 -11.38 17.48
CA PHE A 51 4.97 -12.45 16.55
C PHE A 51 3.65 -13.14 16.93
N LEU A 52 2.61 -12.97 16.10
CA LEU A 52 1.25 -13.40 16.40
C LEU A 52 0.61 -14.22 15.27
N PRO A 53 -0.45 -15.00 15.54
CA PRO A 53 -1.31 -15.52 14.48
C PRO A 53 -1.85 -14.36 13.62
N ALA A 54 -1.79 -14.51 12.30
CA ALA A 54 -2.19 -13.44 11.37
C ALA A 54 -3.65 -13.00 11.57
N SER A 55 -4.53 -13.93 11.97
CA SER A 55 -5.94 -13.71 12.30
C SER A 55 -6.17 -12.68 13.41
N ASP A 56 -5.21 -12.55 14.33
CA ASP A 56 -5.38 -11.76 15.55
C ASP A 56 -4.81 -10.35 15.40
N ILE A 57 -3.94 -10.15 14.39
CA ILE A 57 -3.19 -8.89 14.20
C ILE A 57 -4.12 -7.71 13.96
N ALA A 58 -5.09 -7.84 13.04
CA ALA A 58 -6.01 -6.75 12.74
C ALA A 58 -6.86 -6.34 13.96
N THR A 59 -7.24 -7.32 14.77
CA THR A 59 -8.00 -7.09 16.00
C THR A 59 -7.17 -6.35 17.04
N TYR A 60 -5.96 -6.83 17.35
CA TYR A 60 -5.11 -6.19 18.36
C TYR A 60 -4.60 -4.80 17.95
N VAL A 61 -4.35 -4.59 16.65
CA VAL A 61 -4.05 -3.25 16.14
C VAL A 61 -5.28 -2.35 16.27
N GLY A 62 -6.48 -2.82 15.91
CA GLY A 62 -7.71 -2.03 16.04
C GLY A 62 -8.09 -1.69 17.50
N GLU A 63 -7.84 -2.61 18.42
CA GLU A 63 -8.07 -2.43 19.87
C GLU A 63 -7.04 -1.52 20.55
N GLY A 64 -5.98 -1.11 19.85
CA GLY A 64 -4.92 -0.27 20.41
C GLY A 64 -3.96 -0.99 21.34
N LYS A 65 -3.97 -2.34 21.34
CA LYS A 65 -2.97 -3.16 22.05
C LYS A 65 -1.63 -3.18 21.33
N LEU A 66 -1.64 -2.92 20.03
CA LEU A 66 -0.47 -2.86 19.14
C LEU A 66 -0.61 -1.63 18.24
N ASP A 67 0.51 -1.01 17.89
CA ASP A 67 0.52 0.22 17.09
C ASP A 67 0.49 -0.04 15.59
N LEU A 68 1.19 -1.10 15.16
CA LEU A 68 1.45 -1.41 13.76
C LEU A 68 1.30 -2.92 13.54
N GLY A 69 0.93 -3.35 12.34
CA GLY A 69 0.81 -4.77 12.02
C GLY A 69 0.96 -5.08 10.54
N ILE A 70 1.47 -6.28 10.21
CA ILE A 70 1.37 -6.84 8.85
C ILE A 70 0.39 -8.02 8.88
N THR A 71 -0.66 -7.95 8.07
CA THR A 71 -1.62 -9.05 7.87
C THR A 71 -2.16 -9.01 6.43
N GLY A 72 -3.19 -9.80 6.10
CA GLY A 72 -3.87 -9.72 4.81
C GLY A 72 -5.10 -8.80 4.86
N GLN A 73 -5.45 -8.17 3.74
CA GLN A 73 -6.65 -7.31 3.66
C GLN A 73 -7.96 -8.09 3.92
N ASP A 74 -7.96 -9.37 3.60
CA ASP A 74 -9.02 -10.33 3.93
C ASP A 74 -9.23 -10.45 5.44
N ILE A 75 -8.15 -10.50 6.23
CA ILE A 75 -8.23 -10.51 7.69
C ILE A 75 -8.72 -9.16 8.22
N VAL A 76 -8.29 -8.05 7.63
CA VAL A 76 -8.79 -6.70 8.00
C VAL A 76 -10.30 -6.58 7.73
N ALA A 77 -10.75 -7.04 6.56
CA ALA A 77 -12.17 -7.04 6.21
C ALA A 77 -12.99 -7.94 7.15
N GLU A 78 -12.45 -9.10 7.53
CA GLU A 78 -13.10 -10.04 8.43
C GLU A 78 -13.14 -9.57 9.89
N SER A 79 -12.09 -8.91 10.39
CA SER A 79 -12.01 -8.46 11.78
C SER A 79 -13.00 -7.34 12.11
N ARG A 80 -13.46 -6.59 11.10
CA ARG A 80 -14.33 -5.40 11.25
C ARG A 80 -13.75 -4.34 12.19
N THR A 81 -12.43 -4.32 12.33
CA THR A 81 -11.74 -3.36 13.19
C THR A 81 -11.38 -2.10 12.43
N ASN A 82 -11.38 -0.97 13.13
CA ASN A 82 -10.96 0.30 12.55
C ASN A 82 -9.43 0.40 12.59
N VAL A 83 -8.80 0.26 11.42
CA VAL A 83 -7.35 0.38 11.25
C VAL A 83 -7.04 1.23 10.03
N ASN A 84 -5.90 1.91 10.05
CA ASN A 84 -5.37 2.61 8.88
C ASN A 84 -4.57 1.62 8.02
N GLU A 85 -5.04 1.30 6.83
CA GLU A 85 -4.24 0.58 5.82
C GLU A 85 -3.20 1.55 5.22
N LEU A 86 -1.94 1.41 5.63
CA LEU A 86 -0.87 2.32 5.25
C LEU A 86 -0.27 1.97 3.88
N GLN A 87 -0.01 0.69 3.62
CA GLN A 87 0.72 0.25 2.44
C GLN A 87 0.40 -1.19 2.06
N LEU A 88 0.02 -1.40 0.80
CA LEU A 88 -0.02 -2.72 0.17
C LEU A 88 1.40 -3.19 -0.12
N LEU A 89 1.74 -4.41 0.30
CA LEU A 89 3.11 -4.90 0.27
C LEU A 89 3.52 -5.52 -1.07
N GLY A 90 2.58 -5.74 -1.99
CA GLY A 90 2.86 -6.26 -3.34
C GLY A 90 3.06 -7.77 -3.40
N PHE A 91 2.69 -8.51 -2.36
CA PHE A 91 2.80 -9.97 -2.32
C PHE A 91 1.68 -10.62 -1.51
N GLY A 92 1.48 -11.92 -1.75
CA GLY A 92 0.42 -12.69 -1.10
C GLY A 92 -0.95 -12.47 -1.72
N GLN A 93 -0.98 -12.09 -3.01
CA GLN A 93 -2.22 -11.88 -3.75
C GLN A 93 -3.09 -13.13 -3.75
N CYS A 94 -4.35 -12.98 -3.38
CA CYS A 94 -5.37 -14.02 -3.40
C CYS A 94 -6.73 -13.41 -3.72
N THR A 95 -7.67 -14.30 -4.04
CA THR A 95 -9.08 -13.96 -4.23
C THR A 95 -9.91 -14.71 -3.20
N LEU A 96 -10.67 -14.00 -2.37
CA LEU A 96 -11.69 -14.63 -1.54
C LEU A 96 -12.93 -14.84 -2.41
N GLY A 97 -13.33 -16.09 -2.60
CA GLY A 97 -14.35 -16.45 -3.59
C GLY A 97 -15.39 -17.41 -3.06
N VAL A 98 -16.61 -17.30 -3.60
CA VAL A 98 -17.67 -18.29 -3.44
C VAL A 98 -17.40 -19.45 -4.38
N GLN A 99 -17.42 -20.67 -3.84
CA GLN A 99 -17.13 -21.88 -4.58
C GLN A 99 -18.25 -22.92 -4.34
N THR A 100 -18.47 -23.78 -5.33
CA THR A 100 -19.52 -24.81 -5.28
C THR A 100 -19.03 -26.11 -5.94
N PRO A 101 -19.61 -27.28 -5.64
CA PRO A 101 -19.30 -28.51 -6.36
C PRO A 101 -19.66 -28.41 -7.84
N VAL A 102 -18.72 -28.79 -8.72
CA VAL A 102 -18.92 -28.79 -10.18
C VAL A 102 -20.14 -29.62 -10.59
N LYS A 103 -20.39 -30.73 -9.87
CA LYS A 103 -21.52 -31.64 -10.13
C LYS A 103 -22.90 -30.99 -9.93
N ASP A 104 -22.98 -29.90 -9.16
CA ASP A 104 -24.25 -29.24 -8.85
C ASP A 104 -24.65 -28.23 -9.94
N ALA A 105 -23.76 -27.96 -10.90
CA ALA A 105 -23.98 -27.10 -12.08
C ALA A 105 -24.59 -25.72 -11.73
N ILE A 106 -24.23 -25.17 -10.57
CA ILE A 106 -24.70 -23.87 -10.11
C ILE A 106 -23.96 -22.79 -10.87
N THR A 107 -24.68 -21.88 -11.54
CA THR A 107 -24.06 -20.84 -12.38
C THR A 107 -24.04 -19.45 -11.72
N SER A 108 -24.66 -19.30 -10.55
CA SER A 108 -24.77 -18.01 -9.87
C SER A 108 -24.74 -18.16 -8.34
N PRO A 109 -24.06 -17.26 -7.60
CA PRO A 109 -24.07 -17.25 -6.14
C PRO A 109 -25.47 -17.05 -5.55
N LYS A 110 -26.43 -16.49 -6.32
CA LYS A 110 -27.83 -16.36 -5.89
C LYS A 110 -28.47 -17.68 -5.49
N PHE A 111 -28.12 -18.77 -6.18
CA PHE A 111 -28.66 -20.11 -5.89
C PHE A 111 -28.09 -20.74 -4.61
N LEU A 112 -27.10 -20.10 -3.99
CA LEU A 112 -26.55 -20.48 -2.70
C LEU A 112 -27.15 -19.67 -1.54
N ALA A 113 -27.92 -18.60 -1.82
CA ALA A 113 -28.63 -17.87 -0.79
C ALA A 113 -29.62 -18.78 -0.03
N GLY A 114 -29.64 -18.69 1.30
CA GLY A 114 -30.47 -19.56 2.15
C GLY A 114 -29.91 -20.97 2.37
N LYS A 115 -28.85 -21.38 1.67
CA LYS A 115 -28.20 -22.69 1.82
C LYS A 115 -27.11 -22.68 2.90
N ARG A 116 -26.44 -23.83 3.10
CA ARG A 116 -25.34 -24.00 4.06
C ARG A 116 -24.02 -23.60 3.42
N ILE A 117 -23.37 -22.59 4.00
CA ILE A 117 -22.07 -22.11 3.55
C ILE A 117 -21.04 -22.32 4.66
N VAL A 118 -19.92 -22.94 4.33
CA VAL A 118 -18.79 -23.11 5.25
C VAL A 118 -17.65 -22.19 4.83
N THR A 119 -17.05 -21.50 5.79
CA THR A 119 -16.02 -20.49 5.54
C THR A 119 -15.16 -20.23 6.77
N SER A 120 -13.94 -19.76 6.57
CA SER A 120 -13.09 -19.13 7.59
C SER A 120 -13.35 -17.62 7.73
N PHE A 121 -14.15 -17.01 6.85
CA PHE A 121 -14.46 -15.58 6.77
C PHE A 121 -15.96 -15.28 6.92
N PRO A 122 -16.57 -15.59 8.09
CA PRO A 122 -18.02 -15.54 8.25
C PRO A 122 -18.61 -14.13 8.19
N ASN A 123 -17.89 -13.09 8.59
CA ASN A 123 -18.37 -11.70 8.52
C ASN A 123 -18.47 -11.24 7.08
N VAL A 124 -17.40 -11.38 6.31
CA VAL A 124 -17.36 -11.00 4.89
C VAL A 124 -18.37 -11.81 4.08
N THR A 125 -18.49 -13.11 4.38
CA THR A 125 -19.47 -14.00 3.73
C THR A 125 -20.91 -13.58 4.03
N ARG A 126 -21.22 -13.21 5.28
CA ARG A 126 -22.56 -12.71 5.65
C ARG A 126 -22.92 -11.46 4.88
N ASP A 127 -21.99 -10.51 4.79
CA ASP A 127 -22.24 -9.25 4.09
C ASP A 127 -22.43 -9.48 2.57
N TYR A 128 -21.68 -10.43 1.99
CA TYR A 128 -21.83 -10.82 0.59
C TYR A 128 -23.19 -11.45 0.28
N PHE A 129 -23.70 -12.38 1.11
CA PHE A 129 -24.96 -13.06 0.83
C PHE A 129 -26.20 -12.22 1.18
N LYS A 130 -26.08 -11.23 2.06
CA LYS A 130 -27.18 -10.34 2.45
C LYS A 130 -27.89 -9.67 1.25
N GLN A 131 -27.15 -9.39 0.17
CA GLN A 131 -27.70 -8.78 -1.05
C GLN A 131 -28.62 -9.73 -1.85
N PHE A 132 -28.49 -11.04 -1.67
CA PHE A 132 -29.30 -12.06 -2.35
C PHE A 132 -30.47 -12.56 -1.49
N GLU A 133 -30.38 -12.36 -0.17
CA GLU A 133 -31.42 -12.74 0.79
C GLU A 133 -32.68 -11.87 0.70
N THR A 134 -32.62 -10.73 0.02
CA THR A 134 -33.79 -9.89 -0.25
C THR A 134 -34.77 -10.53 -1.23
N GLU A 135 -34.29 -11.47 -2.05
CA GLU A 135 -35.06 -12.15 -3.12
C GLU A 135 -35.68 -13.49 -2.64
N ILE A 136 -35.40 -13.92 -1.40
CA ILE A 136 -35.84 -15.24 -0.89
C ILE A 136 -36.39 -15.17 0.54
N THR A 137 -37.19 -16.17 0.92
CA THR A 137 -37.61 -16.41 2.31
C THR A 137 -36.56 -17.25 3.05
N GLY A 138 -35.59 -16.62 3.70
CA GLY A 138 -34.63 -17.31 4.57
C GLY A 138 -33.30 -16.57 4.73
N ARG A 139 -32.46 -17.08 5.64
CA ARG A 139 -31.07 -16.63 5.79
C ARG A 139 -30.10 -17.76 5.47
N THR A 140 -29.00 -17.40 4.85
CA THR A 140 -27.88 -18.28 4.52
C THR A 140 -27.24 -18.79 5.82
N LYS A 141 -27.08 -20.10 5.92
CA LYS A 141 -26.57 -20.77 7.13
C LYS A 141 -25.05 -20.81 7.06
N ILE A 142 -24.40 -19.77 7.57
CA ILE A 142 -22.95 -19.62 7.53
C ILE A 142 -22.32 -20.25 8.78
N LYS A 143 -21.43 -21.23 8.57
CA LYS A 143 -20.70 -21.93 9.63
C LYS A 143 -19.19 -21.69 9.51
N TYR A 144 -18.59 -21.27 10.61
CA TYR A 144 -17.15 -21.07 10.70
C TYR A 144 -16.40 -22.41 10.74
N VAL A 145 -15.31 -22.51 9.97
CA VAL A 145 -14.32 -23.59 10.04
C VAL A 145 -12.92 -22.97 9.89
N SER A 146 -11.98 -23.39 10.74
CA SER A 146 -10.64 -22.81 10.81
C SER A 146 -9.65 -23.36 9.77
N GLY A 147 -9.99 -24.40 9.02
CA GLY A 147 -9.17 -24.95 7.95
C GLY A 147 -9.81 -26.16 7.26
N SER A 148 -9.23 -26.59 6.13
CA SER A 148 -9.80 -27.66 5.28
C SER A 148 -11.23 -27.37 4.84
N VAL A 149 -11.50 -26.10 4.47
CA VAL A 149 -12.83 -25.64 4.06
C VAL A 149 -13.28 -26.37 2.78
N GLU A 150 -12.34 -26.68 1.90
CA GLU A 150 -12.55 -27.40 0.63
C GLU A 150 -13.18 -28.79 0.81
N ALA A 151 -12.98 -29.44 1.96
CA ALA A 151 -13.57 -30.74 2.26
C ALA A 151 -15.04 -30.66 2.71
N ALA A 152 -15.55 -29.48 3.05
CA ALA A 152 -16.88 -29.34 3.65
C ALA A 152 -18.00 -29.81 2.71
N CYS A 153 -17.89 -29.54 1.40
CA CYS A 153 -18.89 -29.96 0.43
C CYS A 153 -18.86 -31.48 0.18
N SER A 154 -17.68 -32.09 0.07
CA SER A 154 -17.56 -33.54 -0.15
C SER A 154 -18.06 -34.35 1.05
N LEU A 155 -17.94 -33.80 2.26
CA LEU A 155 -18.48 -34.37 3.50
C LEU A 155 -19.97 -34.06 3.74
N GLY A 156 -20.64 -33.35 2.81
CA GLY A 156 -22.06 -33.00 2.94
C GLY A 156 -22.38 -31.96 4.02
N LEU A 157 -21.36 -31.26 4.53
CA LEU A 157 -21.49 -30.23 5.57
C LEU A 157 -21.92 -28.88 4.99
N ALA A 158 -21.66 -28.64 3.70
CA ALA A 158 -21.93 -27.39 3.02
C ALA A 158 -22.48 -27.61 1.60
N ASP A 159 -23.35 -26.72 1.15
CA ASP A 159 -23.84 -26.65 -0.22
C ASP A 159 -22.93 -25.75 -1.09
N GLY A 160 -22.12 -24.90 -0.46
CA GLY A 160 -21.05 -24.13 -1.06
C GLY A 160 -20.06 -23.64 0.00
N ILE A 161 -18.93 -23.11 -0.42
CA ILE A 161 -17.92 -22.57 0.49
C ILE A 161 -17.51 -21.16 0.11
N VAL A 162 -16.92 -20.45 1.06
CA VAL A 162 -16.18 -19.22 0.80
C VAL A 162 -14.78 -19.38 1.38
N ASP A 163 -13.78 -19.37 0.51
CA ASP A 163 -12.38 -19.51 0.91
C ASP A 163 -11.43 -18.80 -0.08
N LEU A 164 -10.17 -18.64 0.33
CA LEU A 164 -9.12 -18.03 -0.47
C LEU A 164 -8.70 -18.93 -1.63
N VAL A 165 -8.55 -18.33 -2.80
CA VAL A 165 -8.08 -18.94 -4.04
C VAL A 165 -6.85 -18.18 -4.53
N GLU A 166 -5.73 -18.89 -4.66
CA GLU A 166 -4.50 -18.38 -5.28
C GLU A 166 -4.38 -18.90 -6.72
N THR A 167 -3.96 -20.16 -6.89
CA THR A 167 -3.85 -20.84 -8.19
C THR A 167 -5.11 -21.63 -8.58
N GLY A 168 -5.99 -21.89 -7.62
CA GLY A 168 -7.18 -22.73 -7.79
C GLY A 168 -6.91 -24.24 -7.85
N THR A 169 -5.68 -24.70 -7.65
CA THR A 169 -5.33 -26.13 -7.71
C THR A 169 -6.04 -26.95 -6.63
N THR A 170 -6.05 -26.46 -5.37
CA THR A 170 -6.71 -27.13 -4.24
C THR A 170 -8.21 -27.23 -4.43
N MET A 171 -8.85 -26.13 -4.84
CA MET A 171 -10.28 -26.09 -5.16
C MET A 171 -10.65 -27.12 -6.25
N LYS A 172 -9.89 -27.14 -7.36
CA LYS A 172 -10.13 -28.10 -8.45
C LYS A 172 -9.96 -29.55 -8.00
N ALA A 173 -8.94 -29.83 -7.19
CA ALA A 173 -8.73 -31.17 -6.63
C ALA A 173 -9.87 -31.62 -5.71
N ALA A 174 -10.54 -30.68 -5.03
CA ALA A 174 -11.72 -30.94 -4.21
C ALA A 174 -13.03 -31.03 -5.02
N GLY A 175 -12.98 -30.93 -6.35
CA GLY A 175 -14.17 -30.97 -7.21
C GLY A 175 -15.03 -29.70 -7.13
N LEU A 176 -14.42 -28.57 -6.79
CA LEU A 176 -15.08 -27.28 -6.66
C LEU A 176 -14.76 -26.35 -7.83
N GLU A 177 -15.66 -25.43 -8.12
CA GLU A 177 -15.47 -24.32 -9.06
C GLU A 177 -15.75 -22.96 -8.42
N LEU A 178 -15.06 -21.93 -8.92
CA LEU A 178 -15.23 -20.54 -8.48
C LEU A 178 -16.45 -19.93 -9.16
N LEU A 179 -17.46 -19.55 -8.37
CA LEU A 179 -18.67 -18.89 -8.87
C LEU A 179 -18.55 -17.38 -8.93
N SER A 180 -17.94 -16.77 -7.91
CA SER A 180 -17.85 -15.32 -7.81
C SER A 180 -16.75 -14.89 -6.86
N THR A 181 -16.06 -13.82 -7.22
CA THR A 181 -15.10 -13.13 -6.37
C THR A 181 -15.82 -12.19 -5.40
N ILE A 182 -15.53 -12.32 -4.10
CA ILE A 182 -16.01 -11.39 -3.07
C ILE A 182 -15.03 -10.22 -2.92
N LEU A 183 -13.74 -10.52 -2.76
CA LEU A 183 -12.68 -9.51 -2.69
C LEU A 183 -11.36 -10.07 -3.21
N THR A 184 -10.53 -9.19 -3.75
CA THR A 184 -9.11 -9.43 -4.00
C THR A 184 -8.32 -8.92 -2.79
N THR A 185 -7.35 -9.70 -2.32
CA THR A 185 -6.56 -9.41 -1.11
C THR A 185 -5.07 -9.56 -1.39
N GLU A 186 -4.25 -8.78 -0.69
CA GLU A 186 -2.81 -8.99 -0.56
C GLU A 186 -2.34 -8.65 0.86
N ALA A 187 -1.04 -8.84 1.13
CA ALA A 187 -0.48 -8.44 2.42
C ALA A 187 -0.45 -6.91 2.55
N VAL A 188 -0.83 -6.40 3.72
CA VAL A 188 -0.98 -4.97 4.02
C VAL A 188 -0.32 -4.62 5.34
N LEU A 189 0.34 -3.46 5.36
CA LEU A 189 0.79 -2.79 6.58
C LEU A 189 -0.36 -1.94 7.13
N ILE A 190 -0.78 -2.22 8.36
CA ILE A 190 -1.86 -1.53 9.06
C ILE A 190 -1.35 -0.84 10.31
N ALA A 191 -1.99 0.26 10.71
CA ALA A 191 -1.69 0.97 11.95
C ALA A 191 -2.95 1.28 12.75
N ASN A 192 -2.80 1.38 14.07
CA ASN A 192 -3.85 1.87 14.94
C ASN A 192 -4.08 3.38 14.64
N PRO A 193 -5.33 3.85 14.43
CA PRO A 193 -5.62 5.25 14.12
C PRO A 193 -5.33 6.24 15.26
N HIS A 194 -5.12 5.75 16.47
CA HIS A 194 -4.96 6.49 17.72
C HIS A 194 -3.62 6.20 18.43
N THR A 195 -2.65 5.61 17.73
CA THR A 195 -1.32 5.35 18.30
C THR A 195 -0.65 6.63 18.78
N ALA A 196 0.01 6.54 19.95
CA ALA A 196 0.86 7.61 20.45
C ALA A 196 2.22 7.69 19.73
N HIS A 197 2.57 6.68 18.93
CA HIS A 197 3.87 6.53 18.28
C HIS A 197 3.85 6.90 16.78
N GLN A 198 3.04 7.87 16.37
CA GLN A 198 2.83 8.22 14.95
C GLN A 198 4.14 8.52 14.20
N ASP A 199 5.09 9.21 14.83
CA ASP A 199 6.40 9.52 14.22
C ASP A 199 7.21 8.25 13.90
N LEU A 200 7.11 7.22 14.75
CA LEU A 200 7.76 5.93 14.52
C LEU A 200 7.02 5.12 13.46
N VAL A 201 5.68 5.14 13.46
CA VAL A 201 4.86 4.53 12.40
C VAL A 201 5.25 5.09 11.04
N ASP A 202 5.31 6.42 10.90
CA ASP A 202 5.68 7.07 9.64
C ASP A 202 7.09 6.69 9.21
N LYS A 203 8.04 6.64 10.15
CA LYS A 203 9.43 6.24 9.88
C LYS A 203 9.51 4.79 9.39
N VAL A 204 8.83 3.86 10.07
CA VAL A 204 8.78 2.43 9.67
C VAL A 204 8.13 2.29 8.30
N HIS A 205 6.99 2.95 8.08
CA HIS A 205 6.29 2.95 6.80
C HIS A 205 7.21 3.44 5.67
N GLN A 206 7.92 4.56 5.84
CA GLN A 206 8.84 5.06 4.81
C GLN A 206 9.98 4.08 4.50
N ARG A 207 10.54 3.40 5.52
CA ARG A 207 11.60 2.39 5.29
C ARG A 207 11.08 1.16 4.55
N ILE A 208 9.88 0.70 4.88
CA ILE A 208 9.21 -0.41 4.20
C ILE A 208 8.91 -0.03 2.74
N LEU A 209 8.35 1.16 2.51
CA LEU A 209 8.09 1.68 1.17
C LEU A 209 9.37 1.80 0.34
N GLY A 210 10.47 2.23 0.97
CA GLY A 210 11.78 2.31 0.33
C GLY A 210 12.32 0.94 -0.10
N TYR A 211 12.14 -0.09 0.72
CA TYR A 211 12.48 -1.47 0.37
C TYR A 211 11.62 -2.01 -0.77
N ILE A 212 10.29 -1.86 -0.68
CA ILE A 212 9.36 -2.25 -1.75
C ILE A 212 9.71 -1.54 -3.06
N THR A 213 10.11 -0.27 -2.99
CA THR A 213 10.53 0.47 -4.18
C THR A 213 11.85 -0.07 -4.73
N ALA A 214 12.87 -0.24 -3.88
CA ALA A 214 14.19 -0.70 -4.30
C ALA A 214 14.14 -2.08 -4.97
N THR A 215 13.34 -3.01 -4.45
CA THR A 215 13.22 -4.36 -5.04
C THR A 215 12.71 -4.37 -6.49
N LYS A 216 11.99 -3.34 -6.93
CA LYS A 216 11.49 -3.19 -8.30
C LYS A 216 12.57 -2.76 -9.31
N TYR A 217 13.70 -2.26 -8.83
CA TYR A 217 14.75 -1.70 -9.67
C TYR A 217 16.09 -2.43 -9.48
N ARG A 218 16.98 -2.25 -10.44
CA ARG A 218 18.42 -2.45 -10.31
C ARG A 218 19.14 -1.17 -10.67
N MET A 219 20.33 -0.96 -10.10
CA MET A 219 21.20 0.10 -10.56
C MET A 219 22.02 -0.45 -11.72
N VAL A 220 21.83 0.10 -12.91
CA VAL A 220 22.65 -0.20 -14.08
C VAL A 220 23.69 0.90 -14.20
N THR A 221 24.96 0.52 -14.28
CA THR A 221 26.07 1.46 -14.48
C THR A 221 26.97 0.99 -15.61
N TYR A 222 27.45 1.90 -16.44
CA TYR A 222 28.21 1.57 -17.64
C TYR A 222 29.06 2.76 -18.10
N ASN A 223 30.05 2.48 -18.95
CA ASN A 223 30.91 3.49 -19.57
C ASN A 223 30.46 3.74 -21.02
N VAL A 224 30.63 4.99 -21.47
CA VAL A 224 30.23 5.41 -22.82
C VAL A 224 31.12 6.53 -23.34
N ASP A 225 31.35 6.55 -24.66
CA ASP A 225 32.01 7.68 -25.33
C ASP A 225 31.15 8.95 -25.35
N LYS A 226 31.79 10.11 -25.52
CA LYS A 226 31.13 11.42 -25.41
C LYS A 226 29.97 11.58 -26.40
N ASP A 227 30.14 11.09 -27.62
CA ASP A 227 29.18 11.29 -28.72
C ASP A 227 27.92 10.42 -28.58
N LEU A 228 27.95 9.45 -27.67
CA LEU A 228 26.87 8.49 -27.46
C LEU A 228 26.02 8.81 -26.21
N LEU A 229 26.39 9.83 -25.44
CA LEU A 229 25.74 10.18 -24.17
C LEU A 229 24.24 10.45 -24.31
N ASP A 230 23.83 11.18 -25.35
CA ASP A 230 22.42 11.50 -25.59
C ASP A 230 21.61 10.24 -25.91
N LYS A 231 22.18 9.33 -26.71
CA LYS A 231 21.51 8.06 -27.08
C LYS A 231 21.31 7.18 -25.85
N VAL A 232 22.37 6.94 -25.07
CA VAL A 232 22.26 6.07 -23.89
C VAL A 232 21.38 6.67 -22.78
N SER A 233 21.30 8.01 -22.69
CA SER A 233 20.38 8.68 -21.76
C SER A 233 18.90 8.44 -22.10
N THR A 234 18.59 8.16 -23.37
CA THR A 234 17.22 7.74 -23.76
C THR A 234 16.92 6.29 -23.42
N ILE A 235 17.94 5.42 -23.44
CA ILE A 235 17.81 4.00 -23.08
C ILE A 235 17.65 3.86 -21.57
N THR A 236 18.44 4.59 -20.79
CA THR A 236 18.35 4.59 -19.32
C THR A 236 18.02 5.98 -18.78
N PRO A 237 16.75 6.44 -18.89
CA PRO A 237 16.34 7.73 -18.34
C PRO A 237 16.40 7.78 -16.80
N GLY A 238 16.51 6.60 -16.16
CA GLY A 238 16.45 6.45 -14.73
C GLY A 238 15.07 6.81 -14.16
N ARG A 239 14.97 6.87 -12.83
CA ARG A 239 13.73 7.26 -12.15
C ARG A 239 13.44 8.77 -12.20
N ARG A 240 14.47 9.58 -12.44
CA ARG A 240 14.40 11.05 -12.54
C ARG A 240 15.27 11.56 -13.68
N SER A 241 16.53 11.17 -13.62
CA SER A 241 17.58 11.45 -14.59
C SER A 241 18.70 10.45 -14.33
N PRO A 242 19.45 10.01 -15.37
CA PRO A 242 20.70 9.29 -15.15
C PRO A 242 21.70 10.21 -14.44
N THR A 243 22.58 9.59 -13.64
CA THR A 243 23.77 10.25 -13.06
C THR A 243 24.92 10.08 -14.05
N ILE A 244 25.63 11.17 -14.36
CA ILE A 244 26.70 11.18 -15.36
C ILE A 244 27.98 11.70 -14.70
N ASN A 245 29.05 10.91 -14.72
CA ASN A 245 30.37 11.27 -14.21
C ASN A 245 31.40 11.21 -15.35
N GLY A 246 32.27 12.21 -15.46
CA GLY A 246 33.35 12.20 -16.47
C GLY A 246 34.47 11.22 -16.13
N LEU A 247 34.97 10.50 -17.13
CA LEU A 247 36.09 9.57 -16.98
C LEU A 247 37.43 10.25 -17.28
N VAL A 248 38.49 9.80 -16.61
CA VAL A 248 39.87 10.19 -16.95
C VAL A 248 40.22 9.57 -18.30
N GLY A 249 40.67 10.40 -19.25
CA GLY A 249 40.93 9.95 -20.62
C GLY A 249 39.77 10.17 -21.60
N GLY A 250 38.61 10.64 -21.12
CA GLY A 250 37.44 10.94 -21.96
C GLY A 250 36.31 9.93 -21.79
N GLY A 251 35.11 10.31 -22.25
CA GLY A 251 33.88 9.55 -22.03
C GLY A 251 33.22 9.81 -20.68
N TYR A 252 32.19 9.02 -20.37
CA TYR A 252 31.35 9.15 -19.20
C TYR A 252 31.04 7.79 -18.58
N ALA A 253 30.98 7.73 -17.25
CA ALA A 253 30.30 6.69 -16.50
C ALA A 253 28.88 7.16 -16.22
N VAL A 254 27.90 6.36 -16.65
CA VAL A 254 26.48 6.65 -16.47
C VAL A 254 25.88 5.63 -15.50
N SER A 255 25.07 6.09 -14.55
CA SER A 255 24.35 5.20 -13.62
C SER A 255 22.87 5.57 -13.57
N ALA A 256 21.99 4.58 -13.70
CA ALA A 256 20.55 4.78 -13.72
C ALA A 256 19.80 3.59 -13.10
N MET A 257 18.67 3.89 -12.42
CA MET A 257 17.75 2.85 -11.95
C MET A 257 16.90 2.34 -13.11
N VAL A 258 16.90 1.02 -13.32
CA VAL A 258 16.14 0.32 -14.37
C VAL A 258 15.23 -0.71 -13.72
N GLU A 259 13.98 -0.84 -14.19
CA GLU A 259 13.05 -1.85 -13.66
C GLU A 259 13.58 -3.25 -13.91
N VAL A 260 13.46 -4.15 -12.93
CA VAL A 260 14.02 -5.51 -12.99
C VAL A 260 13.62 -6.27 -14.26
N LYS A 261 12.37 -6.08 -14.71
CA LYS A 261 11.83 -6.74 -15.91
C LYS A 261 12.49 -6.29 -17.22
N ASP A 262 13.06 -5.09 -17.24
CA ASP A 262 13.61 -4.45 -18.44
C ASP A 262 15.15 -4.50 -18.46
N VAL A 263 15.80 -4.93 -17.36
CA VAL A 263 17.26 -4.91 -17.22
C VAL A 263 17.96 -5.63 -18.37
N SER A 264 17.54 -6.84 -18.73
CA SER A 264 18.17 -7.61 -19.81
C SER A 264 18.10 -6.88 -21.16
N ASN A 265 16.91 -6.40 -21.53
CA ASN A 265 16.72 -5.66 -22.78
C ASN A 265 17.54 -4.36 -22.80
N VAL A 266 17.61 -3.66 -21.67
CA VAL A 266 18.41 -2.44 -21.54
C VAL A 266 19.90 -2.74 -21.66
N MET A 267 20.39 -3.83 -21.10
CA MET A 267 21.79 -4.23 -21.24
C MET A 267 22.14 -4.51 -22.70
N ASP A 268 21.28 -5.23 -23.43
CA ASP A 268 21.48 -5.52 -24.86
C ASP A 268 21.49 -4.21 -25.68
N GLN A 269 20.52 -3.32 -25.44
CA GLN A 269 20.45 -2.01 -26.12
C GLN A 269 21.68 -1.13 -25.84
N LEU A 270 22.16 -1.12 -24.59
CA LEU A 270 23.36 -0.37 -24.22
C LEU A 270 24.60 -0.95 -24.93
N HIS A 271 24.74 -2.28 -24.94
CA HIS A 271 25.83 -2.96 -25.62
C HIS A 271 25.82 -2.68 -27.13
N ASP A 272 24.67 -2.76 -27.79
CA ASP A 272 24.52 -2.52 -29.23
C ASP A 272 24.86 -1.08 -29.64
N VAL A 273 24.65 -0.11 -28.75
CA VAL A 273 25.03 1.30 -28.97
C VAL A 273 26.53 1.54 -28.73
N GLY A 274 27.23 0.60 -28.10
CA GLY A 274 28.67 0.67 -27.83
C GLY A 274 29.02 1.04 -26.38
N ALA A 275 28.09 0.89 -25.43
CA ALA A 275 28.44 1.01 -24.01
C ALA A 275 29.31 -0.16 -23.55
N THR A 276 30.27 0.11 -22.68
CA THR A 276 31.20 -0.90 -22.13
C THR A 276 31.04 -1.02 -20.61
N ASP A 277 31.56 -2.10 -20.03
CA ASP A 277 31.57 -2.35 -18.58
C ASP A 277 30.18 -2.23 -17.94
N ILE A 278 29.15 -2.75 -18.62
CA ILE A 278 27.76 -2.68 -18.16
C ILE A 278 27.59 -3.59 -16.94
N MET A 279 27.42 -2.96 -15.78
CA MET A 279 27.25 -3.61 -14.49
C MET A 279 25.83 -3.43 -13.96
N VAL A 280 25.31 -4.48 -13.33
CA VAL A 280 24.02 -4.46 -12.64
C VAL A 280 24.26 -4.68 -11.15
N LEU A 281 23.85 -3.71 -10.34
CA LEU A 281 24.01 -3.72 -8.90
C LEU A 281 22.64 -3.81 -8.20
N TYR A 282 22.62 -4.55 -7.09
CA TYR A 282 21.44 -4.63 -6.23
C TYR A 282 21.29 -3.36 -5.39
N ILE A 283 20.05 -2.96 -5.21
CA ILE A 283 19.68 -1.85 -4.32
C ILE A 283 18.88 -2.48 -3.19
N GLU A 284 19.41 -2.39 -1.97
CA GLU A 284 18.71 -2.96 -0.80
C GLU A 284 17.52 -2.08 -0.40
N ASN A 285 17.70 -0.77 -0.34
CA ASN A 285 16.65 0.17 0.04
C ASN A 285 16.84 1.53 -0.65
N CYS A 286 15.74 2.19 -1.01
CA CYS A 286 15.75 3.52 -1.61
C CYS A 286 14.53 4.30 -1.11
N LEU A 287 14.76 5.20 -0.15
CA LEU A 287 13.71 6.06 0.35
C LEU A 287 13.18 6.96 -0.78
N PRO A 288 11.90 6.86 -1.16
CA PRO A 288 11.33 7.83 -2.08
C PRO A 288 11.33 9.20 -1.40
N VAL A 289 11.57 10.26 -2.18
CA VAL A 289 11.29 11.60 -1.67
C VAL A 289 9.82 11.66 -1.33
N ARG A 290 9.51 12.15 -0.12
CA ARG A 290 8.13 12.32 0.34
C ARG A 290 7.34 12.93 -0.81
N PRO A 291 6.27 12.27 -1.32
CA PRO A 291 5.33 13.02 -2.10
C PRO A 291 4.92 14.19 -1.21
N VAL A 292 5.11 15.42 -1.69
CA VAL A 292 4.48 16.56 -1.02
C VAL A 292 3.01 16.23 -1.09
N LEU A 293 2.45 15.72 0.01
CA LEU A 293 1.02 15.54 0.15
C LEU A 293 0.44 16.94 0.01
N VAL A 294 0.01 17.29 -1.20
CA VAL A 294 -1.19 18.09 -1.30
C VAL A 294 -2.23 17.20 -0.63
N ALA A 295 -2.61 17.57 0.60
CA ALA A 295 -3.55 16.81 1.41
C ALA A 295 -4.87 16.64 0.66
N PHE A 296 -4.96 15.61 -0.17
CA PHE A 296 -6.21 15.05 -0.62
C PHE A 296 -6.70 14.24 0.56
N VAL A 297 -7.53 14.89 1.37
CA VAL A 297 -8.42 14.21 2.30
C VAL A 297 -9.13 13.13 1.50
N SER A 298 -8.79 11.88 1.77
CA SER A 298 -9.50 10.71 1.25
C SER A 298 -10.89 10.72 1.89
N LEU A 299 -11.83 11.43 1.26
CA LEU A 299 -13.26 11.21 1.46
C LEU A 299 -13.63 9.94 0.68
N ARG A 300 -13.18 8.78 1.17
CA ARG A 300 -13.88 7.51 0.93
C ARG A 300 -14.79 7.32 2.15
N TYR A 301 -16.07 7.07 1.88
CA TYR A 301 -17.24 7.19 2.79
C TYR A 301 -17.82 8.61 2.95
N ASP A 302 -18.35 9.13 1.84
CA ASP A 302 -19.75 9.63 1.79
C ASP A 302 -20.03 10.10 0.35
N CYS A 303 -20.42 9.15 -0.51
CA CYS A 303 -21.05 9.48 -1.79
C CYS A 303 -22.51 9.85 -1.55
N PHE A 304 -22.77 10.92 -0.81
CA PHE A 304 -24.03 11.64 -0.87
C PHE A 304 -23.76 13.12 -0.59
N ASN A 305 -24.13 13.96 -1.55
CA ASN A 305 -24.28 15.42 -1.45
C ASN A 305 -23.13 16.32 -1.96
N ARG A 306 -23.13 16.51 -3.29
CA ARG A 306 -22.29 17.45 -4.09
C ARG A 306 -22.30 18.90 -3.55
N ASN A 307 -23.41 19.33 -2.94
CA ASN A 307 -23.59 20.70 -2.44
C ASN A 307 -22.69 21.05 -1.24
N ARG A 308 -22.25 20.06 -0.45
CA ARG A 308 -21.43 20.30 0.76
C ARG A 308 -19.96 20.60 0.40
N PHE A 309 -19.47 20.03 -0.69
CA PHE A 309 -18.10 20.24 -1.18
C PHE A 309 -17.92 21.66 -1.76
N GLU A 310 -18.88 22.14 -2.57
CA GLU A 310 -18.84 23.49 -3.12
C GLU A 310 -18.91 24.58 -2.04
N LEU A 311 -19.71 24.35 -1.00
CA LEU A 311 -19.83 25.26 0.15
C LEU A 311 -18.50 25.41 0.92
N LEU A 312 -17.75 24.32 1.09
CA LEU A 312 -16.47 24.32 1.79
C LEU A 312 -15.38 25.05 1.00
N VAL A 313 -15.34 24.81 -0.32
CA VAL A 313 -14.44 25.51 -1.26
C VAL A 313 -14.78 27.00 -1.33
N GLY A 314 -16.07 27.34 -1.36
CA GLY A 314 -16.55 28.73 -1.36
C GLY A 314 -16.24 29.50 -0.07
N ARG A 315 -16.26 28.86 1.10
CA ARG A 315 -15.86 29.48 2.38
C ARG A 315 -14.36 29.79 2.43
N ARG A 316 -13.51 28.87 1.96
CA ARG A 316 -12.05 29.08 1.94
C ARG A 316 -11.61 30.13 0.92
N LYS A 317 -12.27 30.22 -0.25
CA LYS A 317 -12.04 31.32 -1.21
C LYS A 317 -12.37 32.70 -0.63
N ARG A 318 -13.41 32.81 0.22
CA ARG A 318 -13.79 34.07 0.88
C ARG A 318 -12.80 34.49 1.96
N GLN A 319 -12.33 33.57 2.80
CA GLN A 319 -11.27 33.85 3.78
C GLN A 319 -9.98 34.33 3.12
N PHE A 320 -9.60 33.74 1.98
CA PHE A 320 -8.38 34.14 1.27
C PHE A 320 -8.49 35.55 0.65
N ARG A 321 -9.67 35.92 0.12
CA ARG A 321 -9.91 37.30 -0.36
C ARG A 321 -9.92 38.32 0.77
N ALA A 322 -10.41 37.96 1.95
CA ALA A 322 -10.38 38.82 3.14
C ALA A 322 -8.95 39.07 3.63
N LEU A 323 -8.11 38.03 3.67
CA LEU A 323 -6.68 38.14 4.01
C LEU A 323 -5.89 38.98 3.00
N LYS A 324 -6.23 38.90 1.71
CA LYS A 324 -5.61 39.71 0.66
C LYS A 324 -5.97 41.20 0.83
N ARG A 325 -7.24 41.52 1.08
CA ARG A 325 -7.70 42.89 1.33
C ARG A 325 -7.12 43.49 2.61
N ALA A 326 -6.97 42.69 3.67
CA ALA A 326 -6.34 43.13 4.92
C ALA A 326 -4.86 43.51 4.73
N ARG A 327 -4.16 42.83 3.80
CA ARG A 327 -2.76 43.12 3.47
C ARG A 327 -2.60 44.33 2.53
N GLU A 328 -3.57 44.56 1.65
CA GLU A 328 -3.60 45.73 0.75
C GLU A 328 -4.03 47.02 1.48
N ALA A 329 -4.66 46.90 2.66
CA ALA A 329 -5.10 48.03 3.48
C ALA A 329 -4.11 48.44 4.59
N SER A 330 -3.03 47.69 4.80
CA SER A 330 -1.99 48.02 5.80
C SER A 330 -0.79 48.68 5.13
N ASP A 331 -0.90 49.98 4.90
CA ASP A 331 0.22 50.85 4.57
C ASP A 331 0.35 51.89 5.70
N ASP A 332 0.79 51.45 6.88
CA ASP A 332 1.43 52.37 7.82
C ASP A 332 2.21 51.64 8.92
N ARG A 333 3.21 52.36 9.43
CA ARG A 333 4.09 52.01 10.54
C ARG A 333 3.28 51.89 11.84
N ASP A 334 3.78 51.04 12.74
CA ASP A 334 3.32 50.80 14.13
C ASP A 334 2.20 49.80 14.36
N LEU A 335 2.58 48.55 14.69
CA LEU A 335 1.81 47.65 15.55
C LEU A 335 2.73 46.88 16.53
N PRO A 336 2.34 46.77 17.83
CA PRO A 336 3.16 46.14 18.87
C PRO A 336 3.07 44.60 18.90
N VAL A 337 4.13 44.02 19.46
CA VAL A 337 4.45 42.61 19.71
C VAL A 337 3.25 41.67 19.92
N ALA A 338 2.99 40.76 18.97
CA ALA A 338 2.20 39.54 19.20
C ALA A 338 2.74 38.32 18.43
N ARG A 339 3.39 37.43 19.19
CA ARG A 339 3.70 36.00 18.98
C ARG A 339 4.18 35.54 17.58
N ARG A 340 5.48 35.23 17.52
CA ARG A 340 6.20 34.58 16.41
C ARG A 340 5.53 33.27 15.96
N VAL A 341 5.24 33.17 14.67
CA VAL A 341 5.09 31.92 13.90
C VAL A 341 6.36 31.81 13.04
N PRO A 342 7.04 30.65 12.93
CA PRO A 342 8.33 30.56 12.22
C PRO A 342 8.24 30.96 10.74
N ASP A 343 9.17 31.82 10.31
CA ASP A 343 9.14 32.54 9.02
C ASP A 343 9.42 31.68 7.77
N GLU A 344 9.85 30.42 7.90
CA GLU A 344 10.14 29.55 6.73
C GLU A 344 8.87 29.01 6.03
N LEU A 345 7.75 28.93 6.73
CA LEU A 345 6.48 28.41 6.17
C LEU A 345 5.68 29.47 5.39
N ARG A 346 5.95 30.77 5.60
CA ARG A 346 5.13 31.85 5.04
C ARG A 346 5.55 32.28 3.63
N ALA A 347 6.85 32.28 3.30
CA ALA A 347 7.32 32.78 2.01
C ALA A 347 7.13 31.76 0.87
N ASN A 348 7.37 30.46 1.12
CA ASN A 348 7.35 29.43 0.07
C ASN A 348 5.94 28.97 -0.34
N ALA A 349 4.97 28.98 0.58
CA ALA A 349 3.59 28.59 0.27
C ALA A 349 2.86 29.66 -0.56
N LEU A 350 3.11 30.95 -0.29
CA LEU A 350 2.46 32.07 -0.97
C LEU A 350 2.95 32.29 -2.40
N LEU A 351 4.26 32.12 -2.65
CA LEU A 351 4.84 32.24 -4.00
C LEU A 351 4.35 31.11 -4.93
N ARG A 352 4.29 29.87 -4.42
CA ARG A 352 3.88 28.68 -5.19
C ARG A 352 2.37 28.65 -5.50
N TRP A 353 1.52 29.15 -4.61
CA TRP A 353 0.09 29.28 -4.89
C TRP A 353 -0.22 30.36 -5.95
N SER A 354 0.56 31.45 -5.98
CA SER A 354 0.41 32.47 -7.03
C SER A 354 0.81 31.97 -8.43
N PHE A 355 1.66 30.93 -8.49
CA PHE A 355 2.10 30.29 -9.72
C PHE A 355 1.03 29.31 -10.27
N MET A 356 0.38 28.53 -9.40
CA MET A 356 -0.72 27.63 -9.78
C MET A 356 -1.97 28.37 -10.28
N LEU A 357 -2.28 29.54 -9.72
CA LEU A 357 -3.43 30.34 -10.15
C LEU A 357 -3.23 31.06 -11.49
N ARG A 358 -1.99 31.13 -11.99
CA ARG A 358 -1.66 31.79 -13.27
C ARG A 358 -1.62 30.86 -14.48
N ASN A 359 -1.65 29.54 -14.28
CA ASN A 359 -1.48 28.55 -15.36
C ASN A 359 -2.70 27.63 -15.49
N GLU A 360 -3.69 28.04 -16.29
CA GLU A 360 -4.92 27.26 -16.54
C GLU A 360 -4.65 25.90 -17.22
N ARG A 361 -3.54 25.73 -17.95
CA ARG A 361 -3.17 24.47 -18.63
C ARG A 361 -2.84 23.31 -17.68
N MET A 362 -2.44 23.58 -16.42
CA MET A 362 -2.19 22.50 -15.46
C MET A 362 -3.45 21.85 -14.91
N TRP A 363 -4.61 22.51 -15.01
CA TRP A 363 -5.89 21.92 -14.59
C TRP A 363 -6.41 20.86 -15.57
N GLY A 364 -6.11 20.99 -16.86
CA GLY A 364 -6.55 20.05 -17.90
C GLY A 364 -5.86 18.67 -17.82
N VAL A 365 -4.62 18.61 -17.35
CA VAL A 365 -3.84 17.34 -17.28
C VAL A 365 -4.35 16.41 -16.17
N PHE A 366 -4.99 16.94 -15.13
CA PHE A 366 -5.52 16.13 -14.02
C PHE A 366 -6.86 15.45 -14.31
N VAL A 367 -7.58 15.85 -15.35
CA VAL A 367 -8.87 15.24 -15.73
C VAL A 367 -8.69 14.06 -16.70
N ALA A 368 -7.56 13.96 -17.39
CA ALA A 368 -7.31 12.91 -18.38
C ALA A 368 -6.78 11.57 -17.78
N ALA A 369 -6.28 11.55 -16.55
CA ALA A 369 -5.73 10.35 -15.90
C ALA A 369 -6.80 9.42 -15.28
N ARG A 370 -8.00 9.38 -15.86
CA ARG A 370 -9.14 8.58 -15.36
C ARG A 370 -9.65 7.54 -16.35
N ASN A 371 -9.00 7.38 -17.50
CA ASN A 371 -9.36 6.41 -18.55
C ASN A 371 -8.17 5.56 -19.02
N PHE A 372 -7.33 5.08 -18.11
CA PHE A 372 -6.47 3.90 -18.31
C PHE A 372 -6.33 3.12 -17.02
#